data_AF-A0A137QIZ4-F1
#
_entry.id   AF-A0A137QIZ4-F1
#
_cell.length_a   1.000
_cell.length_b   1.000
_cell.length_c   1.000
_cell.angle_alpha   90.00
_cell.angle_beta   90.00
_cell.angle_gamma   90.00
#
_symmetry.space_group_name_H-M   'P 1'
#
loop_
_entity.id
_entity.type
_entity.pdbx_description
1 polymer ?
#
loop_
_entity_poly.entity_id
_entity_poly.type
_entity_poly.pdbx_seq_one_letter_code
_entity_poly.pdbx_strand_id
1 'polypeptide(L)'
;MFGNIRRRLFSTVGWSRQLVNPYGNNPTRKSQVEQAVTNFAKTSKLEARGADEAEILSTEHVGGSNPNEPNHVTVAFRDSAGNHITTRHVPV
;
A
#
# COMPACT_ATOMS: atom_id res chain seq x y z
N MET A 1 19.08 -31.05 0.42
CA MET A 1 18.35 -30.09 1.28
C MET A 1 17.88 -28.96 0.40
N PHE A 2 16.62 -28.96 -0.03
CA PHE A 2 16.05 -27.84 -0.76
C PHE A 2 15.60 -26.80 0.27
N GLY A 3 16.33 -25.69 0.35
CA GLY A 3 15.98 -24.57 1.20
C GLY A 3 14.61 -24.05 0.79
N ASN A 4 13.64 -24.16 1.69
CA ASN A 4 12.35 -23.51 1.57
C ASN A 4 12.59 -21.99 1.53
N ILE A 5 12.74 -21.44 0.33
CA ILE A 5 12.60 -20.00 0.10
C ILE A 5 11.15 -19.70 0.42
N ARG A 6 10.87 -19.34 1.68
CA ARG A 6 9.64 -18.66 2.04
C ARG A 6 9.63 -17.40 1.19
N ARG A 7 8.90 -17.40 0.08
CA ARG A 7 8.47 -16.14 -0.55
C ARG A 7 7.87 -15.35 0.60
N ARG A 8 8.52 -14.27 1.02
CA ARG A 8 7.89 -13.29 1.91
C ARG A 8 6.68 -12.80 1.13
N LEU A 9 5.52 -13.32 1.50
CA LEU A 9 4.25 -12.76 1.06
C LEU A 9 4.21 -11.39 1.70
N PHE A 10 3.97 -10.37 0.88
CA PHE A 10 3.69 -9.02 1.34
C PHE A 10 2.73 -9.09 2.53
N SER A 11 3.25 -8.72 3.69
CA SER A 11 2.76 -9.25 4.96
C SER A 11 1.80 -8.30 5.65
N THR A 12 1.95 -6.99 5.43
CA THR A 12 1.20 -5.99 6.20
C THR A 12 0.80 -4.78 5.35
N VAL A 13 -0.48 -4.42 5.40
CA VAL A 13 -0.99 -3.10 5.00
C VAL A 13 -1.46 -2.37 6.25
N GLY A 14 -0.92 -1.18 6.48
CA GLY A 14 -1.28 -0.31 7.58
C GLY A 14 -1.67 1.09 7.12
N TRP A 15 -2.31 1.83 8.01
CA TRP A 15 -2.63 3.24 7.82
C TRP A 15 -1.65 4.10 8.62
N SER A 16 -1.23 5.22 8.04
CA SER A 16 -0.44 6.21 8.76
C SER A 16 -1.14 6.61 10.06
N ARG A 17 -0.36 6.74 11.14
CA ARG A 17 -0.87 7.18 12.45
C ARG A 17 -1.49 8.58 12.42
N GLN A 18 -1.15 9.38 11.42
CA GLN A 18 -1.72 10.71 11.22
C GLN A 18 -3.15 10.65 10.65
N LEU A 19 -3.52 9.54 10.01
CA LEU A 19 -4.88 9.31 9.51
C LEU A 19 -5.73 8.66 10.59
N VAL A 20 -6.20 9.49 11.53
CA VAL A 20 -7.14 9.02 12.56
C VAL A 20 -8.48 8.75 11.89
N ASN A 21 -8.86 7.47 11.83
CA ASN A 21 -10.14 7.00 11.30
C ASN A 21 -10.41 7.39 9.82
N PRO A 22 -9.59 6.90 8.86
CA PRO A 22 -9.55 7.38 7.47
C PRO A 22 -10.87 7.27 6.70
N TYR A 23 -11.79 6.39 7.14
CA TYR A 23 -13.11 6.22 6.53
C TYR A 23 -14.26 6.26 7.53
N GLY A 24 -14.03 6.74 8.75
CA GLY A 24 -15.12 6.91 9.72
C GLY A 24 -15.89 5.61 9.98
N ASN A 25 -17.20 5.69 9.74
CA ASN A 25 -18.15 4.60 9.89
C ASN A 25 -18.25 3.69 8.65
N ASN A 26 -17.31 3.77 7.71
CA ASN A 26 -17.27 2.95 6.50
C ASN A 26 -16.07 1.97 6.52
N PRO A 27 -16.11 0.93 7.39
CA PRO A 27 -15.04 -0.06 7.47
C PRO A 27 -14.91 -0.88 6.17
N THR A 28 -16.00 -1.01 5.40
CA THR A 28 -15.98 -1.70 4.11
C THR A 28 -15.08 -0.98 3.11
N ARG A 29 -15.18 0.35 2.99
CA ARG A 29 -14.32 1.11 2.08
C ARG A 29 -12.85 1.04 2.49
N LYS A 30 -12.58 1.10 3.80
CA LYS A 30 -11.23 0.90 4.34
C LYS A 30 -10.63 -0.44 3.89
N SER A 31 -11.39 -1.54 4.04
CA SER A 31 -10.95 -2.87 3.63
C SER A 31 -10.76 -3.00 2.12
N GLN A 32 -11.62 -2.38 1.30
CA GLN A 32 -11.46 -2.34 -0.15
C GLN A 32 -10.14 -1.66 -0.57
N VAL A 33 -9.80 -0.55 0.08
CA VAL A 33 -8.54 0.17 -0.19
C VAL A 33 -7.34 -0.67 0.22
N GLU A 34 -7.37 -1.29 1.39
CA GLU A 34 -6.30 -2.21 1.82
C GLU A 34 -6.11 -3.38 0.84
N GLN A 35 -7.21 -3.90 0.29
CA GLN A 35 -7.17 -4.96 -0.71
C GLN A 35 -6.62 -4.46 -2.06
N ALA A 36 -6.99 -3.25 -2.50
CA ALA A 36 -6.44 -2.62 -3.70
C ALA A 36 -4.91 -2.41 -3.58
N VAL A 37 -4.42 -1.96 -2.42
CA VAL A 37 -2.99 -1.82 -2.13
C VAL A 37 -2.27 -3.16 -2.18
N THR A 38 -2.85 -4.20 -1.56
CA THR A 38 -2.29 -5.56 -1.60
C THR A 38 -2.21 -6.09 -3.04
N ASN A 39 -3.25 -5.89 -3.83
CA ASN A 39 -3.28 -6.31 -5.23
C ASN A 39 -2.26 -5.53 -6.07
N PHE A 40 -2.14 -4.22 -5.86
CA PHE A 40 -1.17 -3.37 -6.53
C PHE A 40 0.27 -3.79 -6.25
N ALA A 41 0.58 -4.15 -5.00
CA ALA A 41 1.91 -4.63 -4.61
C ALA A 41 2.30 -5.90 -5.39
N LYS A 42 1.35 -6.83 -5.56
CA LYS A 42 1.53 -8.08 -6.30
C LYS A 42 1.68 -7.84 -7.80
N THR A 43 0.78 -7.07 -8.41
CA THR A 43 0.81 -6.80 -9.87
C THR A 43 2.04 -6.00 -10.27
N SER A 44 2.47 -5.05 -9.44
CA SER A 44 3.68 -4.25 -9.64
C SER A 44 4.97 -4.98 -9.24
N LYS A 45 4.87 -6.23 -8.78
CA LYS A 45 6.00 -7.07 -8.33
C LYS A 45 6.90 -6.39 -7.30
N LEU A 46 6.31 -5.62 -6.37
CA LEU A 46 7.07 -4.91 -5.34
C LEU A 46 7.77 -5.86 -4.36
N GLU A 47 7.21 -7.04 -4.13
CA GLU A 47 7.85 -8.12 -3.37
C GLU A 47 9.21 -8.52 -3.98
N ALA A 48 9.32 -8.57 -5.31
CA ALA A 48 10.59 -8.86 -6.00
C ALA A 48 11.62 -7.74 -5.83
N ARG A 49 11.17 -6.55 -5.41
CA ARG A 49 12.02 -5.40 -5.06
C ARG A 49 12.31 -5.33 -3.57
N GLY A 50 11.89 -6.33 -2.79
CA GLY A 50 12.11 -6.42 -1.35
C GLY A 50 11.02 -5.78 -0.49
N ALA A 51 9.90 -5.34 -1.08
CA ALA A 51 8.79 -4.78 -0.29
C ALA A 51 8.10 -5.87 0.53
N ASP A 52 7.92 -5.60 1.82
CA ASP A 52 7.26 -6.48 2.78
C ASP A 52 6.03 -5.80 3.41
N GLU A 53 6.08 -4.47 3.56
CA GLU A 53 5.04 -3.68 4.21
C GLU A 53 4.57 -2.51 3.32
N ALA A 54 3.31 -2.10 3.50
CA ALA A 54 2.79 -0.84 2.99
C ALA A 54 2.13 0.00 4.08
N GLU A 55 2.39 1.29 4.00
CA GLU A 55 1.77 2.32 4.83
C GLU A 55 0.98 3.27 3.93
N ILE A 56 -0.34 3.31 4.12
CA ILE A 56 -1.23 4.23 3.41
C ILE A 56 -1.14 5.59 4.07
N LEU A 57 -0.69 6.58 3.30
CA LEU A 57 -0.35 7.93 3.77
C LEU A 57 -1.47 8.95 3.55
N SER A 58 -2.46 8.63 2.72
CA SER A 58 -3.61 9.49 2.44
C SER A 58 -4.93 8.72 2.43
N THR A 59 -6.03 9.43 2.61
CA THR A 59 -7.34 8.97 2.11
C THR A 59 -7.40 9.10 0.59
N GLU A 60 -8.48 8.60 0.01
CA GLU A 60 -8.79 8.81 -1.41
C GLU A 60 -8.80 10.29 -1.80
N HIS A 61 -8.15 10.58 -2.92
CA HIS A 61 -8.17 11.89 -3.55
C HIS A 61 -7.93 11.77 -5.06
N VAL A 62 -8.31 12.82 -5.76
CA VAL A 62 -8.09 13.01 -7.19
C VAL A 62 -7.06 14.12 -7.40
N GLY A 63 -6.36 14.08 -8.53
CA GLY A 63 -5.37 15.09 -8.87
C GLY A 63 -4.10 15.00 -8.01
N GLY A 64 -3.43 16.14 -7.81
CA GLY A 64 -2.14 16.22 -7.13
C GLY A 64 -1.15 17.03 -7.96
N SER A 65 0.07 16.51 -8.16
CA SER A 65 1.02 17.13 -9.09
C SER A 65 0.55 17.05 -10.55
N ASN A 66 -0.25 16.03 -10.88
CA ASN A 66 -1.02 15.98 -12.11
C ASN A 66 -2.50 16.26 -11.78
N PRO A 67 -3.10 17.37 -12.26
CA PRO A 67 -4.49 17.70 -11.94
C PRO A 67 -5.51 16.71 -12.52
N ASN A 68 -5.12 15.92 -13.52
CA ASN A 68 -5.99 14.93 -14.18
C ASN A 68 -5.78 13.51 -13.65
N GLU A 69 -5.04 13.34 -12.55
CA GLU A 69 -4.81 12.02 -11.98
C GLU A 69 -6.11 11.42 -11.43
N PRO A 70 -6.46 10.17 -11.80
CA PRO A 70 -7.66 9.51 -11.31
C PRO A 70 -7.60 9.28 -9.79
N ASN A 71 -8.74 8.89 -9.21
CA ASN A 71 -8.86 8.63 -7.77
C ASN A 71 -7.84 7.58 -7.30
N HIS A 72 -7.09 7.91 -6.26
CA HIS A 72 -6.05 7.06 -5.72
C HIS A 72 -5.78 7.35 -4.24
N VAL A 73 -4.98 6.48 -3.63
CA VAL A 73 -4.34 6.72 -2.33
C VAL A 73 -2.82 6.75 -2.50
N THR A 74 -2.14 7.55 -1.69
CA THR A 74 -0.67 7.56 -1.62
C THR A 74 -0.20 6.49 -0.64
N VAL A 75 0.73 5.63 -1.06
CA VAL A 75 1.22 4.50 -0.27
C VAL A 75 2.74 4.45 -0.29
N ALA A 76 3.35 4.38 0.89
CA ALA A 76 4.76 4.06 1.04
C ALA A 76 4.95 2.56 1.19
N PHE A 77 5.80 1.98 0.35
CA PHE A 77 6.23 0.58 0.44
C PHE A 77 7.59 0.50 1.10
N ARG A 78 7.73 -0.40 2.06
CA ARG A 78 8.93 -0.57 2.88
C ARG A 78 9.41 -2.02 2.85
N ASP A 79 10.71 -2.20 3.09
CA ASP A 79 11.28 -3.53 3.31
C ASP A 79 10.95 -4.05 4.72
N SER A 80 11.38 -5.28 5.01
CA SER A 80 11.14 -5.91 6.31
C SER A 80 11.86 -5.28 7.51
N ALA A 81 12.82 -4.37 7.25
CA ALA A 81 13.51 -3.61 8.28
C ALA A 81 12.88 -2.20 8.44
N GLY A 82 11.80 -1.90 7.72
CA GLY A 82 11.11 -0.61 7.73
C GLY A 82 11.75 0.45 6.83
N ASN A 83 12.78 0.10 6.04
CA ASN A 83 13.43 1.04 5.13
C ASN A 83 12.49 1.36 3.97
N HIS A 84 12.50 2.62 3.55
CA HIS A 84 11.70 3.07 2.43
C HIS A 84 12.22 2.48 1.11
N ILE A 85 11.33 1.88 0.32
CA ILE A 85 11.63 1.41 -1.04
C ILE A 85 11.10 2.39 -2.06
N THR A 86 9.82 2.76 -1.96
CA THR A 86 9.16 3.66 -2.91
C THR A 86 7.84 4.18 -2.37
N THR A 87 7.41 5.35 -2.85
CA THR A 87 6.03 5.86 -2.70
C THR A 87 5.32 5.72 -4.04
N ARG A 88 4.08 5.22 -4.03
CA ARG A 88 3.24 5.07 -5.23
C ARG A 88 1.84 5.57 -4.99
N HIS A 89 1.22 6.05 -6.06
CA HIS A 89 -0.21 6.28 -6.12
C HIS A 89 -0.89 4.97 -6.52
N VAL A 90 -1.78 4.48 -5.66
CA VAL A 90 -2.51 3.23 -5.86
C VAL A 90 -3.96 3.59 -6.22
N PRO A 91 -4.43 3.24 -7.44
CA PRO A 91 -5.82 3.44 -7.81
C PRO A 91 -6.77 2.61 -6.94
N VAL A 92 -7.92 3.20 -6.56
CA VAL A 92 -8.92 2.60 -5.65
C VAL A 92 -10.36 2.96 -6.01
#